data_AF-A0A6G1IR27-F1
#
_entry.id   AF-A0A6G1IR27-F1
#
_cell.length_a   1.000
_cell.length_b   1.000
_cell.length_c   1.000
_cell.angle_alpha   90.00
_cell.angle_beta   90.00
_cell.angle_gamma   90.00
#
_symmetry.space_group_name_H-M   'P 1'
#
loop_
_entity.id
_entity.type
_entity.pdbx_description
1 polymer ?
#
loop_
_entity_poly.entity_id
_entity_poly.type
_entity_poly.pdbx_seq_one_letter_code
_entity_poly.pdbx_strand_id
1 'polypeptide(L)'
;MASKAYSGFYSVGAFFKCLATGVAYLHDEVIPHIINLDIKLENIIVRHCADRRRLTVFITDFGVSRSFQPSSPSTDVNTLYTTPTYQAPEIAKKREYGRKADIFSMECVFSEMASILAGRTLRAYSNRRDYIPGIAQSSVAFENNLPVRIVCLEELETLSPFKRPPTGRSPEWWMRLLNLIKNMMSENPSKRYTSE
;
A
#
# COMPACT_ATOMS: atom_id res chain seq x y z
N MET A 1 18.82 8.58 33.66
CA MET A 1 17.36 8.47 33.77
C MET A 1 16.84 7.66 32.61
N ALA A 2 16.25 6.51 32.91
CA ALA A 2 15.86 5.51 31.92
C ALA A 2 14.77 6.02 30.98
N SER A 3 14.99 5.77 29.68
CA SER A 3 13.98 5.84 28.63
C SER A 3 12.68 5.20 29.13
N LYS A 4 11.61 5.99 29.21
CA LYS A 4 10.25 5.45 29.23
C LYS A 4 10.10 4.69 27.91
N ALA A 5 10.30 3.38 27.95
CA ALA A 5 9.87 2.49 26.89
C ALA A 5 8.37 2.76 26.70
N TYR A 6 8.03 3.37 25.56
CA TYR A 6 6.65 3.62 25.17
C TYR A 6 5.97 2.25 25.02
N SER A 7 5.28 1.80 26.06
CA SER A 7 4.57 0.53 26.15
C SER A 7 3.32 0.44 25.23
N GLY A 8 3.18 1.39 24.31
CA GLY A 8 2.07 1.52 23.38
C GLY A 8 2.46 1.42 21.90
N PHE A 9 3.68 1.02 21.55
CA PHE A 9 3.95 0.61 20.17
C PHE A 9 3.28 -0.73 19.89
N TYR A 10 1.99 -0.68 19.59
CA TYR A 10 1.34 -1.67 18.75
C TYR A 10 2.32 -1.98 17.62
N SER A 11 2.70 -3.25 17.46
CA SER A 11 3.69 -3.64 16.46
C SER A 11 3.20 -3.08 15.13
N VAL A 12 3.88 -2.07 14.60
CA VAL A 12 3.53 -1.44 13.32
C VAL A 12 3.45 -2.48 12.21
N GLY A 13 4.29 -3.52 12.27
CA GLY A 13 4.21 -4.66 11.37
C GLY A 13 2.88 -5.44 11.41
N ALA A 14 2.08 -5.30 12.47
CA ALA A 14 0.75 -5.89 12.53
C ALA A 14 -0.22 -5.16 11.59
N PHE A 15 -0.05 -3.86 11.33
CA PHE A 15 -0.90 -3.13 10.39
C PHE A 15 -0.72 -3.62 8.95
N PHE A 16 0.53 -3.72 8.50
CA PHE A 16 0.86 -4.27 7.18
C PHE A 16 0.28 -5.67 7.02
N LYS A 17 0.47 -6.53 8.04
CA LYS A 17 -0.09 -7.88 8.04
C LYS A 17 -1.62 -7.87 8.03
N CYS A 18 -2.28 -7.09 8.87
CA CYS A 18 -3.73 -7.02 8.94
C CYS A 18 -4.35 -6.55 7.62
N LEU A 19 -3.76 -5.55 6.97
CA LEU A 19 -4.25 -5.09 5.66
C LEU A 19 -4.08 -6.18 4.61
N ALA A 20 -2.90 -6.82 4.54
CA ALA A 20 -2.65 -7.92 3.62
C ALA A 20 -3.61 -9.10 3.82
N THR A 21 -3.81 -9.53 5.07
CA THR A 21 -4.77 -10.59 5.40
C THR A 21 -6.21 -10.19 5.06
N GLY A 22 -6.60 -8.93 5.26
CA GLY A 22 -7.92 -8.44 4.89
C GLY A 22 -8.17 -8.48 3.39
N VAL A 23 -7.17 -8.09 2.59
CA VAL A 23 -7.25 -8.15 1.12
C VAL A 23 -7.24 -9.61 0.63
N ALA A 24 -6.37 -10.47 1.19
CA ALA A 24 -6.37 -11.90 0.87
C ALA A 24 -7.73 -12.55 1.15
N TYR A 25 -8.37 -12.21 2.27
CA TYR A 25 -9.72 -12.69 2.58
C TYR A 25 -10.75 -12.33 1.49
N LEU A 26 -10.72 -11.10 0.97
CA LEU A 26 -11.59 -10.70 -0.14
C LEU A 26 -11.31 -11.48 -1.43
N HIS A 27 -10.03 -11.75 -1.69
CA HIS A 27 -9.58 -12.39 -2.93
C HIS A 27 -9.81 -13.90 -2.94
N ASP A 28 -9.69 -14.56 -1.78
CA ASP A 28 -9.55 -16.02 -1.72
C ASP A 28 -10.71 -16.70 -0.96
N GLU A 29 -11.30 -16.03 0.04
CA GLU A 29 -12.28 -16.64 0.95
C GLU A 29 -13.72 -16.16 0.72
N VAL A 30 -13.92 -14.91 0.32
CA VAL A 30 -15.27 -14.37 0.03
C VAL A 30 -15.81 -14.99 -1.27
N ILE A 31 -17.08 -15.40 -1.27
CA ILE A 31 -17.78 -15.94 -2.45
C ILE A 31 -19.02 -15.09 -2.77
N PRO A 32 -19.12 -14.51 -3.98
CA PRO A 32 -18.11 -14.52 -5.05
C PRO A 32 -16.86 -13.73 -4.64
N HIS A 33 -15.68 -14.09 -5.16
CA HIS A 33 -14.43 -13.38 -4.86
C HIS A 33 -14.52 -11.92 -5.25
N ILE A 34 -13.97 -11.03 -4.43
CA ILE A 34 -14.12 -9.58 -4.54
C ILE A 34 -12.78 -8.90 -4.81
N ILE A 35 -12.76 -7.96 -5.76
CA ILE A 35 -11.69 -6.97 -5.92
C ILE A 35 -12.21 -5.65 -5.34
N ASN A 36 -11.46 -5.01 -4.44
CA ASN A 36 -11.90 -3.79 -3.78
C ASN A 36 -11.87 -2.57 -4.72
N LEU A 37 -10.77 -2.38 -5.48
CA LEU A 37 -10.52 -1.32 -6.47
C LEU A 37 -10.36 0.11 -5.95
N ASP A 38 -10.52 0.38 -4.65
CA ASP A 38 -10.31 1.71 -4.05
C ASP A 38 -9.63 1.62 -2.68
N ILE A 39 -8.61 0.76 -2.59
CA ILE A 39 -7.73 0.67 -1.42
C ILE A 39 -6.88 1.95 -1.34
N LYS A 40 -7.15 2.76 -0.32
CA LYS A 40 -6.45 4.02 -0.03
C LYS A 40 -6.47 4.31 1.46
N LEU A 41 -5.63 5.25 1.92
CA LEU A 41 -5.55 5.60 3.34
C LEU A 41 -6.89 6.05 3.92
N GLU A 42 -7.71 6.77 3.14
CA GLU A 42 -9.03 7.26 3.56
C GLU A 42 -10.05 6.14 3.80
N ASN A 43 -9.88 4.99 3.14
CA ASN A 43 -10.76 3.83 3.22
C ASN A 43 -10.22 2.75 4.18
N ILE A 44 -9.21 3.07 4.99
CA ILE A 44 -8.65 2.17 6.01
C ILE A 44 -8.95 2.73 7.39
N ILE A 45 -9.90 2.10 8.09
CA ILE A 45 -10.30 2.51 9.43
C ILE A 45 -9.51 1.72 10.48
N VAL A 46 -9.02 2.44 11.48
CA VAL A 46 -8.30 1.86 12.61
C VAL A 46 -9.10 2.08 13.88
N ARG A 47 -9.42 1.00 14.58
CA ARG A 47 -10.19 1.04 15.83
C ARG A 47 -9.40 0.42 16.98
N HIS A 48 -9.41 1.06 18.14
CA HIS A 48 -8.95 0.42 19.38
C HIS A 48 -9.90 -0.71 19.78
N CYS A 49 -9.34 -1.88 20.07
CA CYS A 49 -10.08 -2.95 20.75
C CYS A 49 -10.51 -2.48 22.15
N ALA A 50 -11.51 -3.16 22.72
CA ALA A 50 -12.05 -2.85 24.05
C ALA A 50 -10.96 -2.85 25.14
N ASP A 51 -9.93 -3.68 24.99
CA ASP A 51 -8.78 -3.76 25.89
C ASP A 51 -7.77 -2.60 25.74
N ARG A 52 -7.95 -1.72 24.74
CA ARG A 52 -7.03 -0.63 24.34
C ARG A 52 -5.57 -1.05 24.21
N ARG A 53 -5.32 -2.34 23.98
CA ARG A 53 -3.99 -2.95 23.79
C ARG A 53 -3.81 -3.54 22.41
N ARG A 54 -4.90 -3.69 21.65
CA ARG A 54 -4.88 -4.06 20.23
C ARG A 54 -5.59 -3.03 19.36
N LEU A 55 -5.14 -2.93 18.12
CA LEU A 55 -5.77 -2.15 17.06
C LEU A 55 -6.36 -3.14 16.05
N THR A 56 -7.55 -2.84 15.56
CA THR A 56 -8.19 -3.54 14.44
C THR A 56 -8.18 -2.64 13.23
N VAL A 57 -7.77 -3.20 12.09
CA VAL A 57 -7.78 -2.52 10.79
C VAL A 57 -8.98 -3.04 10.00
N PHE A 58 -9.75 -2.12 9.44
CA PHE A 58 -10.90 -2.40 8.58
C PHE A 58 -10.68 -1.77 7.22
N ILE A 59 -10.94 -2.54 6.17
CA ILE A 59 -11.08 -2.02 4.80
C ILE A 59 -12.55 -1.63 4.64
N THR A 60 -12.79 -0.40 4.22
CA THR A 60 -14.13 0.13 4.00
C THR A 60 -14.32 0.58 2.56
N ASP A 61 -15.54 1.03 2.27
CA ASP A 61 -15.97 1.53 0.96
C ASP A 61 -15.78 0.52 -0.19
N PHE A 62 -16.87 -0.21 -0.46
CA PHE A 62 -16.94 -1.20 -1.54
C PHE A 62 -17.75 -0.66 -2.73
N GLY A 63 -17.97 0.66 -2.82
CA GLY A 63 -18.84 1.27 -3.83
C GLY A 63 -18.39 1.03 -5.28
N VAL A 64 -17.08 0.84 -5.49
CA VAL A 64 -16.50 0.51 -6.79
C VAL A 64 -16.03 -0.94 -6.90
N SER A 65 -16.21 -1.74 -5.86
CA SER A 65 -15.75 -3.13 -5.85
C SER A 65 -16.48 -3.97 -6.90
N ARG A 66 -15.84 -5.07 -7.33
CA ARG A 66 -16.37 -5.98 -8.34
C ARG A 66 -16.16 -7.41 -7.92
N SER A 67 -17.16 -8.26 -8.18
CA SER A 67 -16.96 -9.70 -8.16
C SER A 67 -16.08 -10.11 -9.34
N PHE A 68 -15.21 -11.09 -9.15
CA PHE A 68 -14.40 -11.64 -10.23
C PHE A 68 -14.39 -13.17 -10.21
N GLN A 69 -14.03 -13.76 -11.35
CA GLN A 69 -13.70 -15.18 -11.44
C GLN A 69 -12.19 -15.30 -11.65
N PRO A 70 -11.46 -16.17 -10.92
CA PRO A 70 -10.01 -16.30 -11.07
C PRO A 70 -9.56 -16.63 -12.50
N SER A 71 -10.42 -17.30 -13.27
CA SER A 71 -10.19 -17.70 -14.67
C SER A 71 -10.57 -16.62 -15.69
N SER A 72 -11.21 -15.53 -15.29
CA SER A 72 -11.72 -14.51 -16.21
C SER A 72 -11.44 -13.09 -15.67
N PRO A 73 -10.41 -12.40 -16.19
CA PRO A 73 -10.13 -11.04 -15.80
C PRO A 73 -11.26 -10.09 -16.25
N SER A 74 -11.46 -9.03 -15.48
CA SER A 74 -12.50 -8.03 -15.76
C SER A 74 -12.04 -7.07 -16.86
N THR A 75 -12.95 -6.76 -17.79
CA THR A 75 -12.70 -5.87 -18.93
C THR A 75 -13.49 -4.56 -18.87
N ASP A 76 -14.47 -4.45 -17.97
CA ASP A 76 -15.27 -3.24 -17.78
C ASP A 76 -14.52 -2.20 -16.94
N VAL A 77 -13.65 -1.45 -17.63
CA VAL A 77 -12.86 -0.34 -17.07
C VAL A 77 -13.51 1.02 -17.28
N ASN A 78 -14.45 1.16 -18.21
CA ASN A 78 -15.00 2.46 -18.59
C ASN A 78 -15.96 3.04 -17.54
N THR A 79 -16.46 2.21 -16.63
CA THR A 79 -17.35 2.61 -15.53
C THR A 79 -16.65 2.71 -14.17
N LEU A 80 -15.32 2.57 -14.13
CA LEU A 80 -14.54 2.58 -12.90
C LEU A 80 -14.11 3.99 -12.51
N TYR A 81 -14.63 4.47 -11.38
CA TYR A 81 -14.26 5.75 -10.79
C TYR A 81 -13.32 5.51 -9.59
N THR A 82 -12.08 5.08 -9.88
CA THR A 82 -11.05 4.85 -8.85
C THR A 82 -10.26 6.11 -8.54
N THR A 83 -9.65 6.18 -7.35
CA THR A 83 -8.74 7.29 -7.00
C THR A 83 -7.44 7.19 -7.82
N PRO A 84 -7.08 8.17 -8.70
CA PRO A 84 -5.93 8.05 -9.63
C PRO A 84 -4.59 7.78 -8.92
N THR A 85 -4.47 8.29 -7.71
CA THR A 85 -3.32 8.13 -6.83
C THR A 85 -3.15 6.69 -6.31
N TYR A 86 -4.15 5.82 -6.36
CA TYR A 86 -3.98 4.42 -5.93
C TYR A 86 -4.28 3.45 -7.09
N GLN A 87 -4.52 4.01 -8.27
CA GLN A 87 -4.98 3.28 -9.44
C GLN A 87 -3.86 2.45 -10.06
N ALA A 88 -4.14 1.18 -10.34
CA ALA A 88 -3.20 0.30 -10.98
C ALA A 88 -2.97 0.70 -12.46
N PRO A 89 -1.74 0.55 -13.00
CA PRO A 89 -1.39 0.94 -14.36
C PRO A 89 -2.28 0.32 -15.45
N GLU A 90 -2.71 -0.92 -15.28
CA GLU A 90 -3.62 -1.61 -16.20
C GLU A 90 -5.00 -0.97 -16.24
N ILE A 91 -5.52 -0.50 -15.10
CA ILE A 91 -6.81 0.21 -15.04
C ILE A 91 -6.67 1.58 -15.70
N ALA A 92 -5.60 2.33 -15.38
CA ALA A 92 -5.33 3.62 -15.99
C ALA A 92 -5.18 3.53 -17.53
N LYS A 93 -4.57 2.43 -18.01
CA LYS A 93 -4.41 2.12 -19.45
C LYS A 93 -5.64 1.46 -20.09
N LYS A 94 -6.76 1.35 -19.36
CA LYS A 94 -8.01 0.71 -19.82
C LYS A 94 -7.81 -0.72 -20.35
N ARG A 95 -6.96 -1.48 -19.67
CA ARG A 95 -6.70 -2.90 -19.96
C ARG A 95 -7.46 -3.78 -18.99
N GLU A 96 -7.45 -5.08 -19.27
CA GLU A 96 -8.00 -6.08 -18.36
C GLU A 96 -7.32 -6.00 -16.99
N TYR A 97 -8.12 -6.19 -15.94
CA TYR A 97 -7.66 -6.10 -14.57
C TYR A 97 -8.21 -7.26 -13.74
N GLY A 98 -7.60 -7.47 -12.58
CA GLY A 98 -8.00 -8.49 -11.63
C GLY A 98 -7.51 -8.14 -10.24
N ARG A 99 -7.46 -9.13 -9.35
CA ARG A 99 -7.03 -8.96 -7.94
C ARG A 99 -5.67 -8.27 -7.75
N LYS A 100 -4.80 -8.34 -8.77
CA LYS A 100 -3.48 -7.66 -8.78
C LYS A 100 -3.57 -6.14 -8.81
N ALA A 101 -4.73 -5.57 -9.14
CA ALA A 101 -4.97 -4.14 -9.01
C ALA A 101 -4.93 -3.71 -7.55
N ASP A 102 -5.61 -4.44 -6.66
CA ASP A 102 -5.59 -4.19 -5.20
C ASP A 102 -4.17 -4.29 -4.63
N ILE A 103 -3.35 -5.21 -5.13
CA ILE A 103 -1.94 -5.33 -4.71
C ILE A 103 -1.14 -4.07 -5.05
N PHE A 104 -1.40 -3.44 -6.20
CA PHE A 104 -0.76 -2.18 -6.56
C PHE A 104 -1.22 -1.04 -5.64
N SER A 105 -2.52 -0.97 -5.36
CA SER A 105 -3.08 0.03 -4.44
C SER A 105 -2.53 -0.13 -3.01
N MET A 106 -2.41 -1.37 -2.53
CA MET A 106 -1.77 -1.67 -1.24
C MET A 106 -0.31 -1.22 -1.19
N GLU A 107 0.43 -1.36 -2.29
CA GLU A 107 1.81 -0.91 -2.36
C GLU A 107 1.93 0.61 -2.18
N CYS A 108 1.00 1.37 -2.77
CA CYS A 108 0.91 2.81 -2.56
C CYS A 108 0.71 3.16 -1.07
N VAL A 109 -0.26 2.50 -0.41
CA VAL A 109 -0.52 2.64 1.03
C VAL A 109 0.71 2.25 1.86
N PHE A 110 1.36 1.14 1.54
CA PHE A 110 2.53 0.66 2.29
C PHE A 110 3.74 1.57 2.14
N SER A 111 3.97 2.14 0.95
CA SER A 111 5.01 3.13 0.69
C SER A 111 4.80 4.41 1.51
N GLU A 112 3.56 4.87 1.61
CA GLU A 112 3.19 6.02 2.46
C GLU A 112 3.43 5.71 3.94
N MET A 113 2.93 4.58 4.43
CA MET A 113 3.15 4.12 5.80
C MET A 113 4.66 4.01 6.13
N ALA A 114 5.45 3.39 5.26
CA ALA A 114 6.90 3.26 5.45
C ALA A 114 7.58 4.64 5.53
N SER A 115 7.19 5.59 4.68
CA SER A 115 7.72 6.95 4.69
C SER A 115 7.42 7.68 6.00
N ILE A 116 6.20 7.54 6.53
CA ILE A 116 5.82 8.12 7.84
C ILE A 116 6.64 7.51 8.97
N LEU A 117 6.81 6.19 8.96
CA LEU A 117 7.60 5.49 9.97
C LEU A 117 9.07 5.96 9.96
N ALA A 118 9.61 6.25 8.78
CA ALA A 118 10.93 6.85 8.62
C ALA A 118 11.02 8.33 9.06
N GLY A 119 9.95 8.90 9.63
CA GLY A 119 9.90 10.26 10.14
C GLY A 119 9.60 11.33 9.09
N ARG A 120 9.17 10.95 7.88
CA ARG A 120 8.69 11.90 6.86
C ARG A 120 7.22 12.24 7.13
N THR A 121 6.73 13.37 6.61
CA THR A 121 5.29 13.66 6.58
C THR A 121 4.67 13.12 5.29
N LEU A 122 3.36 12.88 5.28
CA LEU A 122 2.66 12.40 4.08
C LEU A 122 2.82 13.40 2.94
N ARG A 123 2.65 14.69 3.25
CA ARG A 123 2.86 15.81 2.31
C ARG A 123 4.27 15.81 1.71
N ALA A 124 5.30 15.58 2.52
CA ALA A 124 6.67 15.54 2.01
C ALA A 124 6.88 14.36 1.06
N TYR A 125 6.31 13.19 1.39
CA TYR A 125 6.34 12.03 0.50
C TYR A 125 5.59 12.27 -0.81
N SER A 126 4.34 12.77 -0.75
CA SER A 126 3.54 13.06 -1.95
C SER A 126 4.22 14.07 -2.85
N ASN A 127 4.74 15.17 -2.30
CA ASN A 127 5.49 16.17 -3.08
C ASN A 127 6.72 15.58 -3.77
N ARG A 128 7.45 14.69 -3.08
CA ARG A 128 8.62 14.02 -3.66
C ARG A 128 8.22 13.05 -4.77
N ARG A 129 7.14 12.27 -4.55
CA ARG A 129 6.58 11.32 -5.51
C ARG A 129 6.09 12.01 -6.79
N ASP A 130 5.40 13.15 -6.64
CA ASP A 130 4.74 13.87 -7.75
C ASP A 130 5.74 14.69 -8.57
N TYR A 131 6.94 14.91 -8.04
CA TYR A 131 8.02 15.59 -8.73
C TYR A 131 8.81 14.63 -9.63
N ILE A 132 8.57 14.70 -10.95
CA ILE A 132 9.40 14.02 -11.95
C ILE A 132 10.43 15.02 -12.50
N PRO A 133 11.74 14.80 -12.29
CA PRO A 133 12.79 15.67 -12.83
C PRO A 133 12.67 15.83 -14.35
N GLY A 134 12.66 17.08 -14.83
CA GLY A 134 12.59 17.38 -16.26
C GLY A 134 11.19 17.39 -16.87
N ILE A 135 10.14 17.14 -16.09
CA ILE A 135 8.74 17.25 -16.54
C ILE A 135 8.09 18.46 -15.84
N ALA A 136 7.56 19.39 -16.64
CA ALA A 136 6.97 20.62 -16.15
C ALA A 136 5.64 20.42 -15.40
N GLN A 137 4.93 19.33 -15.70
CA GLN A 137 3.65 19.00 -15.09
C GLN A 137 3.77 17.75 -14.24
N SER A 138 3.64 17.90 -12.93
CA SER A 138 3.55 16.78 -11.99
C SER A 138 2.33 15.91 -12.33
N SER A 139 2.47 14.60 -12.22
CA SER A 139 1.33 13.67 -12.29
C SER A 139 1.03 13.13 -10.91
N VAL A 140 -0.26 13.12 -10.53
CA VAL A 140 -0.73 12.48 -9.30
C VAL A 140 -1.00 10.98 -9.48
N ALA A 141 -0.98 10.51 -10.73
CA ALA A 141 -1.29 9.15 -11.11
C ALA A 141 -0.01 8.30 -11.03
N PHE A 142 -0.06 7.27 -10.20
CA PHE A 142 1.11 6.57 -9.69
C PHE A 142 1.88 5.77 -10.74
N GLU A 143 1.23 5.40 -11.85
CA GLU A 143 1.86 4.73 -12.98
C GLU A 143 2.93 5.58 -13.67
N ASN A 144 2.76 6.91 -13.66
CA ASN A 144 3.70 7.82 -14.31
C ASN A 144 4.96 8.07 -13.48
N ASN A 145 4.91 7.75 -12.18
CA ASN A 145 5.96 8.11 -11.23
C ASN A 145 6.69 6.88 -10.66
N LEU A 146 6.51 5.70 -11.27
CA LEU A 146 7.13 4.44 -10.80
C LEU A 146 8.64 4.56 -10.53
N PRO A 147 9.46 5.16 -11.41
CA PRO A 147 10.89 5.33 -11.13
C PRO A 147 11.17 6.15 -9.86
N VAL A 148 10.43 7.24 -9.65
CA VAL A 148 10.60 8.13 -8.49
C VAL A 148 10.26 7.39 -7.19
N ARG A 149 9.30 6.47 -7.22
CA ARG A 149 8.92 5.66 -6.05
C ARG A 149 10.00 4.67 -5.67
N ILE A 150 10.62 4.01 -6.66
CA ILE A 150 11.76 3.12 -6.41
C ILE A 150 12.86 3.90 -5.72
N VAL A 151 13.19 5.09 -6.22
CA VAL A 151 14.16 6.00 -5.58
C VAL A 151 13.74 6.36 -4.15
N CYS A 152 12.46 6.69 -3.92
CA CYS A 152 11.97 6.95 -2.56
C CYS A 152 12.20 5.77 -1.62
N LEU A 153 11.95 4.53 -2.07
CA LEU A 153 12.16 3.33 -1.26
C LEU A 153 13.66 3.05 -1.04
N GLU A 154 14.52 3.29 -2.03
CA GLU A 154 15.98 3.19 -1.88
C GLU A 154 16.53 4.22 -0.88
N GLU A 155 16.01 5.44 -0.88
CA GLU A 155 16.33 6.44 0.14
C GLU A 155 15.95 5.94 1.56
N LEU A 156 14.88 5.15 1.70
CA LEU A 156 14.49 4.54 2.98
C LEU A 156 15.42 3.40 3.42
N GLU A 157 16.07 2.69 2.49
CA GLU A 157 17.05 1.63 2.78
C GLU A 157 18.36 2.21 3.34
N THR A 158 18.75 3.39 2.82
CA THR A 158 19.99 4.09 3.21
C THR A 158 19.90 4.84 4.54
N LEU A 159 18.73 4.83 5.20
CA LEU A 159 18.57 5.46 6.50
C LEU A 159 19.52 4.85 7.53
N SER A 160 20.24 5.74 8.24
CA SER A 160 21.10 5.34 9.35
C SER A 160 20.27 4.57 10.40
N PRO A 161 20.86 3.60 11.12
CA PRO A 161 20.13 2.81 12.12
C PRO A 161 19.39 3.66 13.16
N PHE A 162 19.90 4.85 13.49
CA PHE A 162 19.28 5.81 14.41
C PHE A 162 18.09 6.59 13.84
N LYS A 163 17.96 6.64 12.51
CA LYS A 163 16.82 7.24 11.80
C LYS A 163 15.79 6.21 11.36
N ARG A 164 16.05 4.91 11.59
CA ARG A 164 15.07 3.86 11.33
C ARG A 164 13.93 3.95 12.33
N PRO A 165 12.70 3.63 11.93
CA PRO A 165 11.55 3.75 12.82
C PRO A 165 11.75 2.90 14.08
N PRO A 166 11.44 3.42 15.28
CA PRO A 166 11.48 2.67 16.53
C PRO A 166 10.30 1.68 16.58
N THR A 167 10.30 0.70 15.69
CA THR A 167 9.22 -0.30 15.54
C THR A 167 9.25 -1.40 16.60
N GLY A 168 10.33 -1.48 17.40
CA GLY A 168 10.62 -2.65 18.24
C GLY A 168 10.96 -3.91 17.44
N ARG A 169 11.18 -3.79 16.12
CA ARG A 169 11.58 -4.88 15.21
C ARG A 169 13.05 -4.78 14.83
N SER A 170 13.61 -5.86 14.28
CA SER A 170 15.01 -5.90 13.85
C SER A 170 15.26 -5.07 12.59
N PRO A 171 16.49 -4.61 12.35
CA PRO A 171 16.93 -3.99 11.09
C PRO A 171 16.55 -4.77 9.81
N GLU A 172 16.60 -6.09 9.87
CA GLU A 172 16.30 -6.99 8.75
C GLU A 172 14.81 -6.97 8.40
N TRP A 173 13.94 -6.78 9.40
CA TRP A 173 12.51 -6.64 9.17
C TRP A 173 12.20 -5.43 8.28
N TRP A 174 12.90 -4.31 8.49
CA TRP A 174 12.75 -3.10 7.68
C TRP A 174 13.11 -3.37 6.21
N MET A 175 14.26 -4.00 5.97
CA MET A 175 14.69 -4.33 4.61
C MET A 175 13.74 -5.31 3.93
N ARG A 176 13.23 -6.31 4.67
CA ARG A 176 12.21 -7.24 4.15
C ARG A 176 10.92 -6.53 3.77
N LEU A 177 10.45 -5.58 4.58
CA LEU A 177 9.27 -4.77 4.28
C LEU A 177 9.49 -3.96 2.99
N LEU A 178 10.60 -3.23 2.88
CA LEU A 178 10.88 -2.42 1.68
C LEU A 178 11.01 -3.28 0.43
N ASN A 179 11.64 -4.46 0.52
CA ASN A 179 11.70 -5.41 -0.58
C ASN A 179 10.29 -5.93 -0.96
N LEU A 180 9.44 -6.22 0.02
CA LEU A 180 8.06 -6.63 -0.24
C LEU A 180 7.28 -5.53 -0.99
N ILE A 181 7.39 -4.28 -0.55
CA ILE A 181 6.77 -3.13 -1.21
C ILE A 181 7.27 -3.01 -2.66
N LYS A 182 8.59 -3.10 -2.89
CA LYS A 182 9.17 -3.08 -4.24
C LYS A 182 8.61 -4.20 -5.14
N ASN A 183 8.35 -5.39 -4.59
CA ASN A 183 7.80 -6.52 -5.35
C ASN A 183 6.28 -6.45 -5.60
N MET A 184 5.56 -5.59 -4.89
CA MET A 184 4.17 -5.26 -5.20
C MET A 184 4.08 -4.17 -6.29
N MET A 185 5.18 -3.44 -6.52
CA MET A 185 5.32 -2.35 -7.47
C MET A 185 5.73 -2.88 -8.86
N SER A 186 4.78 -3.03 -9.78
CA SER A 186 5.10 -3.36 -11.18
C SER A 186 4.03 -2.87 -12.15
N GLU A 187 4.44 -2.42 -13.34
CA GLU A 187 3.49 -2.19 -14.44
C GLU A 187 2.82 -3.46 -14.94
N ASN A 188 3.54 -4.60 -14.87
CA ASN A 188 3.00 -5.89 -15.30
C ASN A 188 2.36 -6.58 -14.08
N PRO A 189 1.03 -6.78 -14.06
CA PRO A 189 0.34 -7.42 -12.94
C PRO A 189 0.89 -8.81 -12.57
N SER A 190 1.36 -9.58 -13.56
CA SER A 190 1.91 -10.92 -13.37
C SER A 190 3.26 -10.93 -12.62
N LYS A 191 3.95 -9.79 -12.56
CA LYS A 191 5.21 -9.64 -11.80
C LYS A 191 4.98 -9.20 -10.36
N ARG A 192 3.76 -8.79 -9.98
CA ARG A 192 3.45 -8.39 -8.61
C ARG A 192 3.27 -9.61 -7.73
N TYR A 193 3.63 -9.51 -6.45
CA TYR A 193 3.27 -10.51 -5.45
C TYR A 193 1.76 -10.70 -5.31
N THR A 194 1.32 -11.81 -4.73
CA THR A 194 -0.06 -12.00 -4.25
C THR A 194 -0.19 -11.40 -2.85
N SER A 195 -1.42 -11.31 -2.33
CA SER A 195 -1.70 -10.82 -0.97
C SER A 195 -1.26 -11.79 0.14
N GLU A 196 -0.89 -13.02 -0.22
CA GLU A 196 -0.34 -14.08 0.63
C GLU A 196 1.16 -13.91 0.94
#